data_AF-A0A8C0QE81-F1
#
_entry.id   AF-A0A8C0QE81-F1
#
_cell.length_a   1.000
_cell.length_b   1.000
_cell.length_c   1.000
_cell.angle_alpha   90.00
_cell.angle_beta   90.00
_cell.angle_gamma   90.00
#
_symmetry.space_group_name_H-M   'P 1'
#
loop_
_entity.id
_entity.type
_entity.pdbx_description
1 polymer ?
#
loop_
_entity_poly.entity_id
_entity_poly.type
_entity_poly.pdbx_seq_one_letter_code
_entity_poly.pdbx_strand_id
1 'polypeptide(L)'
;MAKPCALRLSGEARKQVDVFRQNLFQEAEEFLYRFLPQKIIHLNQLLQEDSLNVADLTSLRAPLDIPIPDPPPKDDEMETDKQEKKEVPKCGFLPGNEKVLALLALVKPEVWTLKEKCILVITWIQHLIPKIEDGNDFGVAIQEKVLERVNAVKTKVEAFQTTISKYFSERGDAVAKASKETHVMDYRALVHERDEAAYGELRAMVLDLRAFYAELYHIISSNLEKIINPKGEEKPSMY
;
A
#
# COMPACT_ATOMS: atom_id res chain seq x y z
N MET A 1 -41.70 -32.80 9.12
CA MET A 1 -42.03 -31.72 8.17
C MET A 1 -41.47 -30.42 8.75
N ALA A 2 -40.48 -29.81 8.08
CA ALA A 2 -39.97 -28.51 8.51
C ALA A 2 -41.04 -27.44 8.23
N LYS A 3 -41.38 -26.60 9.22
CA LYS A 3 -42.26 -25.45 9.00
C LYS A 3 -41.59 -24.53 7.96
N PRO A 4 -42.32 -24.06 6.92
CA PRO A 4 -41.76 -23.11 5.98
C PRO A 4 -41.40 -21.82 6.72
N CYS A 5 -40.10 -21.51 6.77
CA CYS A 5 -39.60 -20.27 7.32
C CYS A 5 -39.69 -19.20 6.24
N ALA A 6 -40.82 -18.48 6.18
CA ALA A 6 -40.98 -17.34 5.29
C ALA A 6 -40.48 -16.08 6.00
N LEU A 7 -39.24 -15.69 5.73
CA LEU A 7 -38.68 -14.41 6.18
C LEU A 7 -39.31 -13.28 5.37
N ARG A 8 -40.09 -12.42 6.03
CA ARG A 8 -40.71 -11.24 5.42
C ARG A 8 -39.95 -9.98 5.84
N LEU A 9 -39.18 -9.40 4.93
CA LEU A 9 -38.48 -8.13 5.14
C LEU A 9 -39.49 -6.98 5.25
N SER A 10 -39.31 -6.10 6.23
CA SER A 10 -40.12 -4.88 6.37
C SER A 10 -39.84 -3.90 5.22
N GLY A 11 -40.82 -3.04 4.89
CA GLY A 11 -40.63 -2.02 3.85
C GLY A 11 -39.50 -1.03 4.19
N GLU A 12 -39.35 -0.70 5.48
CA GLU A 12 -38.29 0.19 5.96
C GLU A 12 -36.89 -0.43 5.79
N ALA A 13 -36.73 -1.71 6.13
CA ALA A 13 -35.46 -2.40 5.97
C ALA A 13 -35.02 -2.46 4.49
N ARG A 14 -35.97 -2.65 3.56
CA ARG A 14 -35.68 -2.63 2.11
C ARG A 14 -35.18 -1.26 1.66
N LYS A 15 -35.87 -0.18 2.06
CA LYS A 15 -35.49 1.19 1.71
C LYS A 15 -34.06 1.52 2.16
N GLN A 16 -33.67 1.11 3.37
CA GLN A 16 -32.33 1.38 3.88
C GLN A 16 -31.23 0.69 3.03
N VAL A 17 -31.46 -0.56 2.62
CA VAL A 17 -30.53 -1.29 1.75
C VAL A 17 -30.55 -0.74 0.32
N ASP A 18 -31.71 -0.34 -0.19
CA ASP A 18 -31.84 0.25 -1.52
C ASP A 18 -31.07 1.57 -1.64
N VAL A 19 -31.11 2.43 -0.62
CA VAL A 19 -30.31 3.67 -0.56
C VAL A 19 -28.81 3.37 -0.59
N PHE A 20 -28.35 2.39 0.20
CA PHE A 20 -26.96 1.95 0.15
C PHE A 20 -26.56 1.46 -1.24
N ARG A 21 -27.40 0.61 -1.87
CA ARG A 21 -27.12 0.07 -3.21
C ARG A 21 -27.04 1.18 -4.26
N GLN A 22 -27.95 2.15 -4.23
CA GLN A 22 -27.93 3.28 -5.16
C GLN A 22 -26.65 4.10 -5.01
N ASN A 23 -26.25 4.43 -3.78
CA ASN A 23 -25.01 5.15 -3.52
C ASN A 23 -23.78 4.36 -3.99
N LEU A 24 -23.73 3.06 -3.69
CA LEU A 24 -22.66 2.16 -4.13
C LEU A 24 -22.49 2.18 -5.65
N PHE A 25 -23.59 2.11 -6.40
CA PHE A 25 -23.56 2.09 -7.86
C PHE A 25 -23.12 3.43 -8.43
N GLN A 26 -23.61 4.53 -7.86
CA GLN A 26 -23.18 5.88 -8.27
C GLN A 26 -21.70 6.12 -8.00
N GLU A 27 -21.18 5.66 -6.86
CA GLU A 27 -19.75 5.76 -6.53
C GLU A 27 -18.88 4.89 -7.44
N ALA A 28 -19.34 3.68 -7.78
CA ALA A 28 -18.63 2.81 -8.72
C ALA A 28 -18.58 3.42 -10.13
N GLU A 29 -19.66 4.08 -10.56
CA GLU A 29 -19.70 4.80 -11.82
C GLU A 29 -18.72 5.98 -11.84
N GLU A 30 -18.77 6.88 -10.84
CA GLU A 30 -17.84 8.01 -10.70
C GLU A 30 -16.39 7.53 -10.61
N PHE A 31 -16.16 6.39 -9.95
CA PHE A 31 -14.85 5.77 -9.87
C PHE A 31 -14.30 5.43 -11.26
N LEU A 32 -15.08 4.74 -12.10
CA LEU A 32 -14.63 4.26 -13.41
C LEU A 32 -14.48 5.40 -14.43
N TYR A 33 -15.45 6.32 -14.49
CA TYR A 33 -15.49 7.33 -15.54
C TYR A 33 -14.60 8.55 -15.25
N ARG A 34 -14.42 8.91 -13.98
CA ARG A 34 -13.71 10.14 -13.62
C ARG A 34 -12.52 9.89 -12.73
N PHE A 35 -12.71 9.25 -11.58
CA PHE A 35 -11.67 9.13 -10.57
C PHE A 35 -10.44 8.36 -11.08
N LEU A 36 -10.66 7.21 -11.70
CA LEU A 36 -9.58 6.32 -12.13
C LEU A 36 -8.71 6.98 -13.22
N PRO A 37 -9.26 7.49 -14.34
CA PRO A 37 -8.45 8.17 -15.35
C PRO A 37 -7.64 9.35 -14.76
N GLN A 38 -8.26 10.13 -13.86
CA GLN A 38 -7.58 11.23 -13.17
C GLN A 38 -6.44 10.73 -12.29
N LYS A 39 -6.61 9.61 -11.58
CA LYS A 39 -5.56 9.01 -10.76
C LYS A 39 -4.37 8.52 -11.59
N ILE A 40 -4.59 7.97 -12.79
CA ILE A 40 -3.48 7.58 -13.67
C ILE A 40 -2.63 8.80 -14.04
N ILE A 41 -3.27 9.91 -14.42
CA ILE A 41 -2.59 11.16 -14.79
C ILE A 41 -1.83 11.74 -13.58
N HIS A 42 -2.49 11.81 -12.42
CA HIS A 42 -1.89 12.29 -11.17
C HIS A 42 -0.65 11.49 -10.78
N LEU A 43 -0.74 10.15 -10.78
CA LEU A 43 0.41 9.29 -10.45
C LEU A 43 1.51 9.40 -11.50
N ASN A 44 1.16 9.64 -12.77
CA ASN A 44 2.15 9.91 -13.80
C ASN A 44 2.92 11.22 -13.56
N GLN A 45 2.22 12.28 -13.12
CA GLN A 45 2.84 13.55 -12.73
C GLN A 45 3.70 13.40 -11.48
N LEU A 46 3.20 12.70 -10.47
CA LEU A 46 3.96 12.39 -9.25
C LEU A 46 5.29 11.67 -9.57
N LEU A 47 5.28 10.75 -10.53
CA LEU A 47 6.49 10.05 -11.01
C LEU A 47 7.47 10.95 -11.76
N GLN A 48 7.11 12.18 -12.14
CA GLN A 48 8.03 13.16 -12.72
C GLN A 48 8.70 14.05 -11.67
N GLU A 49 8.21 14.05 -10.42
CA GLU A 49 8.80 14.86 -9.35
C GLU A 49 10.23 14.43 -9.04
N ASP A 50 11.10 15.41 -8.75
CA ASP A 50 12.52 15.16 -8.45
C ASP A 50 12.70 14.22 -7.25
N SER A 51 11.78 14.28 -6.29
CA SER A 51 11.79 13.41 -5.11
C SER A 51 11.66 11.92 -5.45
N LEU A 52 11.10 11.56 -6.61
CA LEU A 52 10.96 10.18 -7.11
C LEU A 52 11.93 9.85 -8.26
N ASN A 53 12.81 10.79 -8.61
CA ASN A 53 13.80 10.65 -9.68
C ASN A 53 15.23 10.96 -9.20
N VAL A 54 15.55 10.54 -7.98
CA VAL A 54 16.89 10.64 -7.41
C VAL A 54 17.86 9.73 -8.16
N ALA A 55 18.85 10.32 -8.83
CA ALA A 55 19.85 9.60 -9.62
C ALA A 55 20.93 8.94 -8.74
N ASP A 56 21.38 9.64 -7.70
CA ASP A 56 22.37 9.15 -6.75
C ASP A 56 21.72 8.91 -5.38
N LEU A 57 21.55 7.64 -5.02
CA LEU A 57 20.89 7.23 -3.77
C LEU A 57 21.70 7.62 -2.54
N THR A 58 23.01 7.88 -2.66
CA THR A 58 23.81 8.36 -1.52
C THR A 58 23.32 9.73 -1.03
N SER A 59 22.67 10.51 -1.89
CA SER A 59 22.03 11.77 -1.51
C SER A 59 20.86 11.59 -0.53
N LEU A 60 20.30 10.38 -0.40
CA LEU A 60 19.25 10.05 0.56
C LEU A 60 19.78 9.83 1.97
N ARG A 61 21.10 9.68 2.16
CA ARG A 61 21.68 9.36 3.46
C ARG A 61 21.44 10.48 4.46
N ALA A 62 20.67 10.18 5.50
CA ALA A 62 20.51 11.05 6.65
C ALA A 62 21.76 10.97 7.55
N PRO A 63 22.14 12.07 8.25
CA PRO A 63 23.24 12.03 9.20
C PRO A 63 22.95 11.04 10.33
N LEU A 64 23.97 10.26 10.72
CA LEU A 64 23.90 9.26 11.78
C LEU A 64 24.99 9.55 12.82
N ASP A 65 24.71 10.55 13.67
CA ASP A 65 25.66 11.16 14.61
C ASP A 65 25.90 10.31 15.86
N ILE A 66 26.26 9.04 15.65
CA ILE A 66 26.67 8.10 16.69
C ILE A 66 28.18 8.25 16.89
N PRO A 67 28.69 8.49 18.12
CA PRO A 67 30.12 8.56 18.41
C PRO A 67 30.88 7.31 17.95
N ILE A 68 32.03 7.48 17.29
CA ILE A 68 32.91 6.36 16.89
C ILE A 68 33.90 6.11 18.03
N PRO A 69 34.02 4.88 18.55
CA PRO A 69 34.95 4.58 19.63
C PRO A 69 36.40 4.65 19.16
N ASP A 70 37.28 5.19 20.02
CA ASP A 70 38.73 5.16 19.79
C ASP A 70 39.23 3.70 19.80
N PRO A 71 40.24 3.35 18.98
CA PRO A 71 40.91 2.07 19.09
C PRO A 71 41.53 1.91 20.49
N PRO A 72 41.55 0.69 21.05
CA PRO A 72 42.22 0.46 22.32
C PRO A 72 43.72 0.79 22.20
N PRO A 73 44.38 1.26 23.28
CA PRO A 73 45.82 1.49 23.27
C PRO A 73 46.56 0.19 22.94
N LYS A 74 47.68 0.29 22.21
CA LYS A 74 48.54 -0.85 21.89
C LYS A 74 49.26 -1.33 23.16
N ASP A 75 49.40 -2.65 23.33
CA ASP A 75 49.94 -3.30 24.53
C ASP A 75 51.41 -2.96 24.88
N ASP A 76 52.12 -2.19 24.05
CA ASP A 76 53.54 -1.84 24.25
C ASP A 76 53.79 -0.64 25.19
N GLU A 77 52.75 0.03 25.70
CA GLU A 77 52.87 1.15 26.64
C GLU A 77 52.10 0.89 27.95
N MET A 78 52.27 -0.29 28.56
CA MET A 78 51.89 -0.48 29.97
C MET A 78 52.99 0.05 30.89
N GLU A 79 53.06 1.38 31.05
CA GLU A 79 53.67 1.98 32.24
C GLU A 79 52.77 3.10 32.79
N THR A 80 52.08 2.73 33.86
CA THR A 80 51.73 3.59 35.01
C THR A 80 51.26 5.03 34.75
N ASP A 81 49.97 5.22 34.43
CA ASP A 81 49.13 6.16 35.19
C ASP A 81 47.63 5.97 34.90
N LYS A 82 46.82 6.21 35.94
CA LYS A 82 45.34 6.17 36.02
C LYS A 82 44.58 5.91 34.70
N GLN A 83 44.07 4.69 34.54
CA GLN A 83 42.96 4.41 33.63
C GLN A 83 41.71 5.17 34.11
N GLU A 84 41.60 6.44 33.76
CA GLU A 84 40.30 7.08 33.59
C GLU A 84 39.55 6.21 32.59
N LYS A 85 38.51 5.50 33.05
CA LYS A 85 37.52 4.90 32.16
C LYS A 85 37.01 6.03 31.27
N LYS A 86 37.56 6.18 30.06
CA LYS A 86 37.01 7.09 29.05
C LYS A 86 35.55 6.72 28.92
N GLU A 87 34.67 7.54 29.50
CA GLU A 87 33.23 7.34 29.39
C GLU A 87 32.90 7.35 27.90
N VAL A 88 32.37 6.24 27.40
CA VAL A 88 31.91 6.17 26.01
C VAL A 88 30.91 7.32 25.83
N PRO A 89 31.13 8.26 24.91
CA PRO A 89 30.25 9.41 24.75
C PRO A 89 28.82 8.93 24.55
N LYS A 90 27.89 9.41 25.39
CA LYS A 90 26.49 9.00 25.31
C LYS A 90 25.92 9.44 23.96
N CYS A 91 25.26 8.52 23.26
CA CYS A 91 24.60 8.80 21.99
C CYS A 91 23.53 9.89 22.17
N GLY A 92 23.54 10.89 21.28
CA GLY A 92 22.56 11.97 21.26
C GLY A 92 21.22 11.55 20.65
N PHE A 93 20.35 12.52 20.40
CA PHE A 93 19.11 12.30 19.65
C PHE A 93 19.41 11.97 18.18
N LEU A 94 18.85 10.87 17.68
CA LEU A 94 19.00 10.44 16.29
C LEU A 94 17.67 10.58 15.55
N PRO A 95 17.54 11.51 14.57
CA PRO A 95 16.29 11.72 13.85
C PRO A 95 15.98 10.63 12.80
N GLY A 96 14.75 10.64 12.31
CA GLY A 96 14.33 9.87 11.13
C GLY A 96 14.91 10.44 9.83
N ASN A 97 14.81 9.69 8.74
CA ASN A 97 15.20 10.20 7.42
C ASN A 97 14.10 11.09 6.84
N GLU A 98 14.29 12.41 6.86
CA GLU A 98 13.27 13.37 6.41
C GLU A 98 12.86 13.20 4.95
N LYS A 99 13.79 12.82 4.06
CA LYS A 99 13.49 12.61 2.64
C LYS A 99 12.58 11.41 2.43
N VAL A 100 12.86 10.30 3.12
CA VAL A 100 12.01 9.11 3.09
C VAL A 100 10.66 9.39 3.75
N LEU A 101 10.62 10.14 4.85
CA LEU A 101 9.38 10.55 5.52
C LEU A 101 8.50 11.43 4.62
N ALA A 102 9.10 12.37 3.87
CA ALA A 102 8.39 13.20 2.90
C ALA A 102 7.77 12.35 1.78
N LEU A 103 8.53 11.39 1.23
CA LEU A 103 8.00 10.45 0.23
C LEU A 103 6.88 9.59 0.79
N LEU A 104 7.04 9.06 2.00
CA LEU A 104 5.99 8.30 2.68
C LEU A 104 4.70 9.12 2.85
N ALA A 105 4.79 10.43 3.08
CA ALA A 105 3.63 11.29 3.17
C ALA A 105 2.86 11.41 1.84
N LEU A 106 3.55 11.29 0.71
CA LEU A 106 2.95 11.28 -0.62
C LEU A 106 2.39 9.90 -1.00
N VAL A 107 3.12 8.83 -0.69
CA VAL A 107 2.76 7.45 -1.13
C VAL A 107 1.68 6.82 -0.26
N LYS A 108 1.69 7.02 1.06
CA LYS A 108 0.72 6.40 1.98
C LYS A 108 -0.74 6.68 1.58
N PRO A 109 -1.15 7.94 1.30
CA PRO A 109 -2.52 8.22 0.89
C PRO A 109 -2.94 7.44 -0.35
N GLU A 110 -2.06 7.35 -1.36
CA GLU A 110 -2.37 6.65 -2.62
C GLU A 110 -2.59 5.15 -2.41
N VAL A 111 -1.81 4.51 -1.52
CA VAL A 111 -2.00 3.11 -1.11
C VAL A 111 -3.35 2.91 -0.43
N TRP A 112 -3.69 3.77 0.54
CA TRP A 112 -4.97 3.68 1.26
C TRP A 112 -6.16 3.88 0.33
N THR A 113 -6.08 4.87 -0.55
CA THR A 113 -7.13 5.19 -1.51
C THR A 113 -7.37 4.02 -2.48
N LEU A 114 -6.32 3.43 -3.06
CA LEU A 114 -6.54 2.29 -3.97
C LEU A 114 -7.16 1.10 -3.23
N LYS A 115 -6.74 0.83 -1.98
CA LYS A 115 -7.36 -0.24 -1.17
C LYS A 115 -8.86 -0.01 -0.97
N GLU A 116 -9.26 1.22 -0.63
CA GLU A 116 -10.66 1.61 -0.49
C GLU A 116 -11.44 1.40 -1.80
N LYS A 117 -10.87 1.83 -2.93
CA LYS A 117 -11.51 1.66 -4.24
C LYS A 117 -11.57 0.20 -4.69
N CYS A 118 -10.60 -0.64 -4.32
CA CYS A 118 -10.71 -2.09 -4.53
C CYS A 118 -11.89 -2.68 -3.76
N ILE A 119 -12.10 -2.26 -2.50
CA ILE A 119 -13.26 -2.71 -1.69
C ILE A 119 -14.56 -2.27 -2.36
N LEU A 120 -14.65 -1.00 -2.79
CA LEU A 120 -15.80 -0.46 -3.52
C LEU A 120 -16.15 -1.32 -4.75
N VAL A 121 -15.17 -1.59 -5.62
CA VAL A 121 -15.37 -2.38 -6.85
C VAL A 121 -15.76 -3.83 -6.54
N ILE A 122 -15.13 -4.45 -5.53
CA ILE A 122 -15.48 -5.82 -5.10
C ILE A 122 -16.94 -5.85 -4.66
N THR A 123 -17.35 -4.92 -3.78
CA THR A 123 -18.72 -4.86 -3.28
C THR A 123 -19.72 -4.57 -4.41
N TRP A 124 -19.38 -3.68 -5.35
CA TRP A 124 -20.21 -3.38 -6.51
C TRP A 124 -20.44 -4.62 -7.39
N ILE A 125 -19.37 -5.32 -7.79
CA ILE A 125 -19.51 -6.52 -8.64
C ILE A 125 -20.27 -7.62 -7.89
N GLN A 126 -20.05 -7.79 -6.57
CA GLN A 126 -20.82 -8.75 -5.76
C GLN A 126 -22.33 -8.48 -5.78
N HIS A 127 -22.77 -7.22 -5.84
CA HIS A 127 -24.19 -6.87 -5.96
C HIS A 127 -24.75 -7.08 -7.37
N LEU A 128 -23.89 -7.20 -8.38
CA LEU A 128 -24.27 -7.51 -9.77
C LEU A 128 -24.34 -9.02 -10.05
N ILE A 129 -23.84 -9.86 -9.14
CA ILE A 129 -23.97 -11.31 -9.29
C ILE A 129 -25.45 -11.68 -9.15
N PRO A 130 -26.07 -12.29 -10.18
CA PRO A 130 -27.48 -12.60 -10.17
C PRO A 130 -27.77 -13.79 -9.26
N LYS A 131 -29.06 -14.11 -9.13
CA LYS A 131 -29.48 -15.35 -8.49
C LYS A 131 -28.82 -16.55 -9.19
N ILE A 132 -28.36 -17.52 -8.40
CA ILE A 132 -27.81 -18.78 -8.90
C ILE A 132 -28.93 -19.58 -9.57
N GLU A 133 -28.73 -19.92 -10.83
CA GLU A 133 -29.64 -20.67 -11.69
C GLU A 133 -28.82 -21.69 -12.50
N ASP A 134 -29.49 -22.71 -13.04
CA ASP A 134 -28.83 -23.73 -13.85
C ASP A 134 -28.71 -23.25 -15.31
N GLY A 135 -27.48 -23.04 -15.78
CA GLY A 135 -27.19 -22.62 -17.14
C GLY A 135 -27.10 -21.10 -17.35
N ASN A 136 -26.59 -20.71 -18.52
CA ASN A 136 -26.28 -19.32 -18.86
C ASN A 136 -25.26 -18.66 -17.89
N ASP A 137 -24.25 -19.41 -17.43
CA ASP A 137 -23.34 -18.98 -16.36
C ASP A 137 -22.04 -18.34 -16.87
N PHE A 138 -21.87 -18.21 -18.19
CA PHE A 138 -20.65 -17.61 -18.74
C PHE A 138 -20.43 -16.16 -18.29
N GLY A 139 -21.49 -15.34 -18.23
CA GLY A 139 -21.39 -13.98 -17.70
C GLY A 139 -21.02 -13.94 -16.22
N VAL A 140 -21.53 -14.89 -15.42
CA VAL A 140 -21.19 -15.02 -14.00
C VAL A 140 -19.73 -15.43 -13.83
N ALA A 141 -19.24 -16.37 -14.64
CA ALA A 141 -17.82 -16.75 -14.65
C ALA A 141 -16.90 -15.57 -15.01
N ILE A 142 -17.34 -14.66 -15.89
CA ILE A 142 -16.61 -13.41 -16.15
C ILE A 142 -16.59 -12.51 -14.91
N GLN A 143 -17.73 -12.31 -14.22
CA GLN A 143 -17.79 -11.55 -12.97
C GLN A 143 -16.82 -12.11 -11.93
N GLU A 144 -16.79 -13.43 -11.75
CA GLU A 144 -15.87 -14.13 -10.84
C GLU A 144 -14.41 -13.90 -11.22
N LYS A 145 -14.07 -13.98 -12.52
CA LYS A 145 -12.69 -13.75 -12.99
C LYS A 145 -12.22 -12.32 -12.78
N VAL A 146 -13.12 -11.34 -12.98
CA VAL A 146 -12.82 -9.93 -12.69
C VAL A 146 -12.64 -9.74 -11.19
N LEU A 147 -13.52 -10.31 -10.35
CA LEU A 147 -13.39 -10.28 -8.89
C LEU A 147 -12.07 -10.90 -8.41
N GLU A 148 -11.63 -12.01 -8.99
CA GLU A 148 -10.33 -12.63 -8.70
C GLU A 148 -9.20 -11.63 -8.94
N ARG A 149 -9.24 -10.90 -10.08
CA ARG A 149 -8.22 -9.90 -10.39
C ARG A 149 -8.25 -8.72 -9.43
N VAL A 150 -9.42 -8.18 -9.10
CA VAL A 150 -9.54 -7.04 -8.16
C VAL A 150 -9.04 -7.44 -6.77
N ASN A 151 -9.34 -8.66 -6.31
CA ASN A 151 -8.80 -9.19 -5.06
C ASN A 151 -7.29 -9.37 -5.11
N ALA A 152 -6.73 -9.87 -6.23
CA ALA A 152 -5.29 -9.98 -6.38
C ALA A 152 -4.57 -8.62 -6.29
N VAL A 153 -5.14 -7.57 -6.90
CA VAL A 153 -4.65 -6.19 -6.75
C VAL A 153 -4.73 -5.75 -5.29
N LYS A 154 -5.88 -5.93 -4.63
CA LYS A 154 -6.07 -5.58 -3.22
C LYS A 154 -5.01 -6.23 -2.32
N THR A 155 -4.72 -7.52 -2.50
CA THR A 155 -3.70 -8.24 -1.72
C THR A 155 -2.31 -7.63 -1.90
N LYS A 156 -1.94 -7.20 -3.13
CA LYS A 156 -0.67 -6.51 -3.37
C LYS A 156 -0.61 -5.15 -2.67
N VAL A 157 -1.71 -4.41 -2.68
CA VAL A 157 -1.82 -3.11 -1.98
C VAL A 157 -1.72 -3.29 -0.46
N GLU A 158 -2.28 -4.37 0.10
CA GLU A 158 -2.11 -4.73 1.52
C GLU A 158 -0.66 -5.11 1.86
N ALA A 159 0.06 -5.74 0.94
CA ALA A 159 1.50 -5.98 1.09
C ALA A 159 2.28 -4.66 1.17
N PHE A 160 1.93 -3.65 0.36
CA PHE A 160 2.57 -2.31 0.45
C PHE A 160 2.40 -1.68 1.83
N GLN A 161 1.21 -1.80 2.44
CA GLN A 161 0.98 -1.30 3.82
C GLN A 161 1.91 -1.98 4.83
N THR A 162 2.16 -3.27 4.64
CA THR A 162 3.07 -4.06 5.49
C THR A 162 4.53 -3.66 5.26
N THR A 163 4.95 -3.40 4.02
CA THR A 163 6.31 -2.91 3.72
C THR A 163 6.55 -1.54 4.36
N ILE A 164 5.57 -0.62 4.26
CA ILE A 164 5.64 0.70 4.87
C ILE A 164 5.78 0.62 6.39
N SER A 165 4.99 -0.24 7.06
CA SER A 165 5.08 -0.38 8.52
C SER A 165 6.41 -1.00 8.95
N LYS A 166 6.89 -2.02 8.22
CA LYS A 166 8.17 -2.69 8.50
C LYS A 166 9.37 -1.75 8.40
N TYR A 167 9.37 -0.78 7.50
CA TYR A 167 10.45 0.20 7.39
C TYR A 167 10.73 0.88 8.74
N PHE A 168 9.69 1.32 9.46
CA PHE A 168 9.85 2.01 10.74
C PHE A 168 10.47 1.11 11.81
N SER A 169 9.99 -0.13 11.92
CA SER A 169 10.53 -1.09 12.89
C SER A 169 11.95 -1.51 12.55
N GLU A 170 12.22 -1.87 11.28
CA GLU A 170 13.53 -2.36 10.85
C GLU A 170 14.60 -1.29 10.91
N ARG A 171 14.26 -0.04 10.53
CA ARG A 171 15.16 1.09 10.69
C ARG A 171 15.38 1.41 12.17
N GLY A 172 14.33 1.39 12.98
CA GLY A 172 14.43 1.60 14.43
C GLY A 172 15.38 0.60 15.09
N ASP A 173 15.25 -0.68 14.76
CA ASP A 173 16.13 -1.74 15.25
C ASP A 173 17.58 -1.59 14.76
N ALA A 174 17.77 -1.19 13.50
CA ALA A 174 19.10 -0.93 12.94
C ALA A 174 19.80 0.24 13.66
N VAL A 175 19.07 1.35 13.89
CA VAL A 175 19.58 2.51 14.65
C VAL A 175 19.89 2.12 16.11
N ALA A 176 19.01 1.36 16.75
CA ALA A 176 19.22 0.88 18.12
C ALA A 176 20.52 0.04 18.21
N LYS A 177 20.72 -0.90 17.28
CA LYS A 177 21.95 -1.71 17.21
C LYS A 177 23.19 -0.86 16.94
N ALA A 178 23.12 0.07 15.99
CA ALA A 178 24.23 0.97 15.68
C ALA A 178 24.64 1.83 16.90
N SER A 179 23.66 2.29 17.69
CA SER A 179 23.91 3.11 18.87
C SER A 179 24.45 2.32 20.07
N LYS A 180 24.11 1.03 20.16
CA LYS A 180 24.57 0.14 21.23
C LYS A 180 25.95 -0.44 20.93
N GLU A 181 26.16 -0.93 19.71
CA GLU A 181 27.38 -1.59 19.26
C GLU A 181 28.19 -0.63 18.37
N THR A 182 28.67 0.47 18.94
CA THR A 182 29.26 1.60 18.18
C THR A 182 30.50 1.27 17.37
N HIS A 183 31.18 0.17 17.71
CA HIS A 183 32.36 -0.37 17.01
C HIS A 183 32.00 -1.18 15.75
N VAL A 184 30.74 -1.61 15.60
CA VAL A 184 30.28 -2.40 14.45
C VAL A 184 29.76 -1.45 13.37
N MET A 185 30.63 -1.10 12.42
CA MET A 185 30.32 -0.13 11.37
C MET A 185 29.25 -0.62 10.37
N ASP A 186 29.05 -1.94 10.25
CA ASP A 186 28.01 -2.53 9.42
C ASP A 186 26.59 -2.12 9.87
N TYR A 187 26.36 -1.85 11.15
CA TYR A 187 25.05 -1.36 11.59
C TYR A 187 24.77 0.07 11.11
N ARG A 188 25.79 0.90 10.93
CA ARG A 188 25.64 2.24 10.34
C ARG A 188 25.33 2.12 8.84
N ALA A 189 26.05 1.24 8.14
CA ALA A 189 25.76 0.93 6.75
C ALA A 189 24.33 0.38 6.58
N LEU A 190 23.89 -0.51 7.48
CA LEU A 190 22.53 -1.06 7.49
C LEU A 190 21.46 0.03 7.60
N VAL A 191 21.64 1.04 8.45
CA VAL A 191 20.68 2.16 8.55
C VAL A 191 20.53 2.87 7.20
N HIS A 192 21.64 3.17 6.53
CA HIS A 192 21.62 3.83 5.22
C HIS A 192 21.05 2.93 4.12
N GLU A 193 21.42 1.65 4.10
CA GLU A 193 20.89 0.67 3.15
C GLU A 193 19.37 0.52 3.29
N ARG A 194 18.84 0.57 4.53
CA ARG A 194 17.39 0.55 4.77
C ARG A 194 16.69 1.79 4.20
N ASP A 195 17.33 2.95 4.24
CA ASP A 195 16.78 4.18 3.66
C ASP A 195 16.80 4.12 2.12
N GLU A 196 17.89 3.63 1.52
CA GLU A 196 18.02 3.45 0.06
C GLU A 196 17.02 2.40 -0.47
N ALA A 197 16.88 1.26 0.22
CA ALA A 197 15.90 0.23 -0.11
C ALA A 197 14.45 0.74 0.02
N ALA A 198 14.13 1.48 1.08
CA ALA A 198 12.81 2.06 1.28
C ALA A 198 12.44 3.06 0.17
N TYR A 199 13.40 3.87 -0.29
CA TYR A 199 13.18 4.75 -1.44
C TYR A 199 12.83 3.95 -2.70
N GLY A 200 13.60 2.90 -3.01
CA GLY A 200 13.35 2.04 -4.17
C GLY A 200 11.96 1.40 -4.13
N GLU A 201 11.58 0.86 -2.97
CA GLU A 201 10.26 0.28 -2.71
C GLU A 201 9.15 1.31 -2.88
N LEU A 202 9.28 2.52 -2.30
CA LEU A 202 8.27 3.58 -2.43
C LEU A 202 8.08 4.01 -3.88
N ARG A 203 9.17 4.12 -4.64
CA ARG A 203 9.10 4.44 -6.08
C ARG A 203 8.41 3.31 -6.87
N ALA A 204 8.74 2.06 -6.58
CA ALA A 204 8.10 0.90 -7.18
C ALA A 204 6.60 0.85 -6.87
N MET A 205 6.20 1.16 -5.62
CA MET A 205 4.79 1.25 -5.24
C MET A 205 4.03 2.27 -6.10
N VAL A 206 4.56 3.47 -6.35
CA VAL A 206 3.86 4.47 -7.19
C VAL A 206 3.70 3.97 -8.64
N LEU A 207 4.71 3.29 -9.19
CA LEU A 207 4.62 2.65 -10.50
C LEU A 207 3.53 1.58 -10.55
N ASP A 208 3.50 0.70 -9.54
CA ASP A 208 2.53 -0.38 -9.42
C ASP A 208 1.11 0.15 -9.19
N LEU A 209 0.93 1.18 -8.35
CA LEU A 209 -0.37 1.82 -8.14
C LEU A 209 -0.94 2.35 -9.46
N ARG A 210 -0.11 3.04 -10.26
CA ARG A 210 -0.52 3.53 -11.59
C ARG A 210 -0.87 2.36 -12.52
N ALA A 211 -0.06 1.31 -12.52
CA ALA A 211 -0.31 0.11 -13.33
C ALA A 211 -1.63 -0.56 -12.91
N PHE A 212 -1.89 -0.73 -11.62
CA PHE A 212 -3.11 -1.32 -11.12
C PHE A 212 -4.36 -0.53 -11.50
N TYR A 213 -4.33 0.81 -11.42
CA TYR A 213 -5.45 1.60 -11.93
C TYR A 213 -5.69 1.34 -13.42
N ALA A 214 -4.64 1.36 -14.25
CA ALA A 214 -4.77 1.09 -15.69
C ALA A 214 -5.29 -0.33 -15.99
N GLU A 215 -4.81 -1.33 -15.28
CA GLU A 215 -5.26 -2.73 -15.40
C GLU A 215 -6.71 -2.91 -14.96
N LEU A 216 -7.11 -2.31 -13.84
CA LEU A 216 -8.47 -2.35 -13.33
C LEU A 216 -9.44 -1.71 -14.32
N TYR A 217 -9.08 -0.56 -14.88
CA TYR A 217 -9.87 0.08 -15.92
C TYR A 217 -10.00 -0.83 -17.14
N HIS A 218 -8.88 -1.35 -17.64
CA HIS A 218 -8.86 -2.19 -18.83
C HIS A 218 -9.72 -3.45 -18.67
N ILE A 219 -9.58 -4.19 -17.56
CA ILE A 219 -10.32 -5.44 -17.36
C ILE A 219 -11.81 -5.16 -17.13
N ILE A 220 -12.17 -4.08 -16.42
CA ILE A 220 -13.57 -3.74 -16.17
C ILE A 220 -14.23 -3.22 -17.44
N SER A 221 -13.60 -2.27 -18.16
CA SER A 221 -14.17 -1.69 -19.38
C SER A 221 -14.33 -2.72 -20.49
N SER A 222 -13.36 -3.62 -20.64
CA SER A 222 -13.40 -4.66 -21.68
C SER A 222 -14.49 -5.71 -21.45
N ASN A 223 -14.95 -5.86 -20.21
CA ASN A 223 -15.94 -6.87 -19.81
C ASN A 223 -17.24 -6.24 -19.29
N LEU A 224 -17.42 -4.93 -19.44
CA LEU A 224 -18.45 -4.15 -18.74
C LEU A 224 -19.85 -4.71 -18.97
N GLU A 225 -20.21 -5.02 -20.22
CA GLU A 225 -21.51 -5.58 -20.58
C GLU A 225 -21.81 -6.89 -19.81
N LYS A 226 -20.82 -7.77 -19.69
CA LYS A 226 -20.98 -9.04 -18.96
C LYS A 226 -20.91 -8.87 -17.44
N ILE A 227 -20.25 -7.81 -16.96
CA ILE A 227 -20.26 -7.45 -15.54
C ILE A 227 -21.64 -6.94 -15.13
N ILE A 228 -22.27 -6.07 -15.92
CA ILE A 228 -23.56 -5.44 -15.57
C ILE A 228 -24.78 -6.29 -15.96
N ASN A 229 -24.70 -7.05 -17.05
CA ASN A 229 -25.78 -7.86 -17.59
C ASN A 229 -25.29 -9.29 -17.91
N PRO A 230 -24.90 -10.08 -16.89
CA PRO A 230 -24.30 -11.40 -17.10
C PRO A 230 -25.23 -12.40 -17.79
N LYS A 231 -26.55 -12.26 -17.63
CA LYS A 231 -27.57 -13.14 -18.21
C LYS A 231 -28.14 -12.65 -19.56
N GLY A 232 -27.81 -11.42 -19.99
CA GLY A 232 -28.23 -10.88 -21.29
C GLY A 232 -29.71 -10.50 -21.36
N GLU A 233 -30.26 -9.97 -20.27
CA GLU A 233 -31.66 -9.53 -20.23
C GLU A 233 -31.88 -8.34 -21.18
N GLU A 234 -32.95 -8.38 -21.98
CA GLU A 234 -33.27 -7.40 -23.04
C GLU A 234 -33.55 -5.98 -22.52
N LYS A 235 -33.71 -5.84 -21.20
CA LYS A 235 -33.66 -4.56 -20.50
C LYS A 235 -32.45 -4.63 -19.58
N PRO A 236 -31.50 -3.68 -19.65
CA PRO A 236 -30.74 -3.40 -18.45
C PRO A 236 -31.81 -3.15 -17.37
N SER A 237 -31.72 -3.84 -16.23
CA SER A 237 -32.45 -3.45 -15.04
C SER A 237 -31.97 -2.03 -14.69
N MET A 238 -32.53 -1.04 -15.37
CA MET A 238 -32.32 0.39 -15.13
C MET A 238 -32.79 0.62 -13.70
N TYR A 239 -31.81 0.75 -12.82
CA TYR A 239 -31.97 1.52 -11.59
C TYR A 239 -32.16 2.99 -11.95
#